data_AF-A0A6C0ET81-F1
#
_entry.id   AF-A0A6C0ET81-F1
#
_cell.length_a   1.000
_cell.length_b   1.000
_cell.length_c   1.000
_cell.angle_alpha   90.00
_cell.angle_beta   90.00
_cell.angle_gamma   90.00
#
_symmetry.space_group_name_H-M   'P 1'
#
loop_
_entity.id
_entity.type
_entity.pdbx_description
1 polymer ?
#
loop_
_entity_poly.entity_id
_entity_poly.type
_entity_poly.pdbx_seq_one_letter_code
_entity_poly.pdbx_strand_id
1 'polypeptide(L)'
;MTEIKPSTIENEFYFGDLPGSLQYHIDPNAIMEISNITDTNVGTISDNAGFVFESHTKSAFKSVIPNTPMGKDNEWNMILLIKKVVDDNIWLKAALRNKATGRIALMTSTDKYENLTNNGHRAIQSCNDDWFVGHYRMSAPMFFWRELVNRLKY
;
A
#
# COMPACT_ATOMS: atom_id res chain seq x y z
N MET A 1 -20.70 -4.26 6.41
CA MET A 1 -19.56 -5.09 5.94
C MET A 1 -18.77 -4.25 4.97
N THR A 2 -17.45 -4.20 5.15
CA THR A 2 -16.55 -3.45 4.26
C THR A 2 -16.12 -4.39 3.13
N GLU A 3 -15.99 -3.88 1.91
CA GLU A 3 -15.58 -4.68 0.75
C GLU A 3 -14.41 -4.00 0.05
N ILE A 4 -13.48 -4.80 -0.46
CA ILE A 4 -12.49 -4.31 -1.43
C ILE A 4 -13.11 -4.33 -2.83
N LYS A 5 -12.86 -3.28 -3.60
CA LYS A 5 -13.45 -3.07 -4.93
C LYS A 5 -12.37 -3.18 -6.02
N PRO A 6 -12.70 -3.65 -7.24
CA PRO A 6 -11.75 -3.71 -8.34
C PRO A 6 -11.17 -2.33 -8.68
N SER A 7 -9.86 -2.27 -8.92
CA SER A 7 -9.14 -1.09 -9.40
C SER A 7 -9.21 -1.00 -10.93
N THR A 8 -8.84 0.16 -11.47
CA THR A 8 -8.52 0.32 -12.90
C THR A 8 -7.19 -0.34 -13.27
N ILE A 9 -6.32 -0.60 -12.29
CA ILE A 9 -5.11 -1.40 -12.46
C ILE A 9 -5.52 -2.88 -12.45
N GLU A 10 -5.18 -3.59 -13.52
CA GLU A 10 -5.50 -5.00 -13.67
C GLU A 10 -4.99 -5.82 -12.47
N ASN A 11 -5.84 -6.71 -11.96
CA ASN A 11 -5.54 -7.61 -10.84
C ASN A 11 -5.23 -6.90 -9.51
N GLU A 12 -5.64 -5.64 -9.36
CA GLU A 12 -5.59 -4.91 -8.10
C GLU A 12 -6.98 -4.47 -7.61
N PHE A 13 -7.08 -4.30 -6.30
CA PHE A 13 -8.29 -3.93 -5.58
C PHE A 13 -7.98 -2.82 -4.59
N TYR A 14 -8.94 -1.96 -4.28
CA TYR A 14 -8.76 -0.88 -3.31
C TYR A 14 -9.74 -0.99 -2.14
N PHE A 15 -9.34 -0.39 -1.02
CA PHE A 15 -10.14 -0.28 0.19
C PHE A 15 -10.76 1.12 0.32
N GLY A 16 -12.09 1.19 0.40
CA GLY A 16 -12.85 2.44 0.62
C GLY A 16 -12.92 3.40 -0.57
N ASP A 17 -13.64 4.52 -0.40
CA ASP A 17 -14.17 5.31 -1.52
C ASP A 17 -13.57 6.70 -1.71
N LEU A 18 -12.50 7.10 -0.98
CA LEU A 18 -11.90 8.43 -1.12
C LEU A 18 -10.75 8.44 -2.15
N PRO A 19 -11.00 8.80 -3.42
CA PRO A 19 -9.94 8.98 -4.40
C PRO A 19 -9.07 10.20 -4.07
N GLY A 20 -7.83 10.20 -4.58
CA GLY A 20 -6.97 11.40 -4.58
C GLY A 20 -6.39 11.82 -3.23
N SER A 21 -6.48 10.98 -2.20
CA SER A 21 -5.85 11.26 -0.89
C SER A 21 -5.03 10.08 -0.41
N LEU A 22 -3.93 10.39 0.29
CA LEU A 22 -3.16 9.42 1.03
C LEU A 22 -3.97 8.92 2.21
N GLN A 23 -4.02 7.61 2.38
CA GLN A 23 -4.80 6.99 3.43
C GLN A 23 -3.92 6.80 4.66
N TYR A 24 -4.06 7.66 5.68
CA TYR A 24 -3.27 7.62 6.92
C TYR A 24 -4.03 7.13 8.17
N HIS A 25 -5.36 7.14 8.11
CA HIS A 25 -6.22 7.02 9.28
C HIS A 25 -7.20 5.85 9.18
N ILE A 26 -6.84 4.79 8.44
CA ILE A 26 -7.72 3.63 8.28
C ILE A 26 -7.86 2.90 9.61
N ASP A 27 -9.09 2.54 9.96
CA ASP A 27 -9.39 1.70 11.11
C ASP A 27 -8.93 0.25 10.84
N PRO A 28 -8.05 -0.33 11.68
CA PRO A 28 -7.68 -1.74 11.56
C PRO A 28 -8.89 -2.68 11.57
N ASN A 29 -9.93 -2.38 12.35
CA ASN A 29 -11.13 -3.22 12.42
C ASN A 29 -11.87 -3.23 11.07
N ALA A 30 -11.93 -2.09 10.40
CA ALA A 30 -12.56 -2.00 9.09
C ALA A 30 -11.82 -2.85 8.03
N ILE A 31 -10.50 -3.03 8.16
CA ILE A 31 -9.71 -3.96 7.34
C ILE A 31 -9.99 -5.42 7.73
N MET A 32 -10.07 -5.74 9.03
CA MET A 32 -10.35 -7.11 9.49
C MET A 32 -11.75 -7.60 9.12
N GLU A 33 -12.70 -6.68 8.96
CA GLU A 33 -14.10 -6.95 8.57
C GLU A 33 -14.34 -7.01 7.07
N ILE A 34 -13.27 -7.05 6.24
CA ILE A 34 -13.45 -7.19 4.79
C ILE A 34 -14.04 -8.56 4.47
N SER A 35 -15.29 -8.58 3.99
CA SER A 35 -16.09 -9.82 3.83
C SER A 35 -15.68 -10.66 2.62
N ASN A 36 -15.18 -10.05 1.55
CA ASN A 36 -14.87 -10.72 0.29
C ASN A 36 -13.42 -11.22 0.16
N ILE A 37 -12.65 -11.19 1.25
CA ILE A 37 -11.25 -11.66 1.29
C ILE A 37 -11.15 -13.20 1.26
N THR A 38 -12.20 -13.91 1.68
CA THR A 38 -12.23 -15.39 1.75
C THR A 38 -12.87 -16.03 0.52
N ASP A 39 -13.54 -15.27 -0.34
CA ASP A 39 -14.58 -15.80 -1.22
C ASP A 39 -14.17 -16.00 -2.69
N THR A 40 -12.87 -16.04 -2.98
CA THR A 40 -12.43 -16.16 -4.37
C THR A 40 -11.69 -17.45 -4.63
N ASN A 41 -12.29 -18.23 -5.54
CA ASN A 41 -11.64 -19.17 -6.45
C ASN A 41 -10.54 -18.45 -7.27
N VAL A 42 -9.49 -17.92 -6.62
CA VAL A 42 -8.34 -17.27 -7.26
C VAL A 42 -7.38 -18.34 -7.78
N GLY A 43 -7.86 -19.13 -8.75
CA GLY A 43 -7.12 -20.25 -9.34
C GLY A 43 -6.59 -19.98 -10.74
N THR A 44 -6.85 -18.83 -11.36
CA THR A 44 -6.59 -18.64 -12.80
C THR A 44 -5.96 -17.30 -13.21
N ILE A 45 -5.75 -16.36 -12.28
CA ILE A 45 -5.00 -15.13 -12.53
C ILE A 45 -3.99 -14.94 -11.39
N SER A 46 -2.77 -14.51 -11.70
CA SER A 46 -1.68 -14.29 -10.75
C SER A 46 -2.16 -13.40 -9.60
N ASP A 47 -2.53 -14.04 -8.49
CA ASP A 47 -3.13 -13.45 -7.30
C ASP A 47 -2.23 -12.40 -6.63
N ASN A 48 -0.93 -12.46 -6.91
CA ASN A 48 0.05 -11.50 -6.48
C ASN A 48 0.34 -10.39 -7.52
N ALA A 49 -0.21 -10.46 -8.73
CA ALA A 49 0.04 -9.52 -9.83
C ALA A 49 1.54 -9.24 -10.07
N GLY A 50 2.41 -10.23 -9.83
CA GLY A 50 3.87 -10.12 -9.91
C GLY A 50 4.55 -9.45 -8.72
N PHE A 51 3.81 -9.10 -7.66
CA PHE A 51 4.39 -8.66 -6.40
C PHE A 51 4.90 -9.83 -5.56
N VAL A 52 5.95 -9.58 -4.79
CA VAL A 52 6.53 -10.50 -3.80
C VAL A 52 6.69 -9.78 -2.47
N PHE A 53 6.82 -10.52 -1.37
CA PHE A 53 7.17 -9.92 -0.08
C PHE A 53 8.56 -9.30 -0.13
N GLU A 54 8.73 -8.16 0.54
CA GLU A 54 10.00 -7.47 0.68
C GLU A 54 10.38 -7.36 2.16
N SER A 55 11.69 -7.39 2.43
CA SER A 55 12.21 -7.37 3.79
C SER A 55 11.99 -6.02 4.45
N HIS A 56 11.65 -6.02 5.73
CA HIS A 56 11.45 -4.80 6.53
C HIS A 56 12.79 -4.17 6.94
N THR A 57 13.57 -3.71 5.97
CA THR A 57 14.83 -3.00 6.22
C THR A 57 14.58 -1.52 6.50
N LYS A 58 15.53 -0.85 7.17
CA LYS A 58 15.47 0.61 7.37
C LYS A 58 15.42 1.38 6.04
N SER A 59 16.08 0.88 5.00
CA SER A 59 16.06 1.49 3.66
C SER A 59 14.67 1.38 3.04
N ALA A 60 14.10 0.18 3.01
CA ALA A 60 12.76 -0.06 2.47
C ALA A 60 11.68 0.74 3.22
N PHE A 61 11.83 0.88 4.54
CA PHE A 61 10.97 1.74 5.35
C PHE A 61 11.03 3.20 4.89
N LYS A 62 12.23 3.76 4.72
CA LYS A 62 12.38 5.15 4.25
C LYS A 62 11.77 5.39 2.87
N SER A 63 11.81 4.39 1.98
CA SER A 63 11.24 4.45 0.64
C SER A 63 9.72 4.59 0.60
N VAL A 64 8.99 4.25 1.67
CA VAL A 64 7.52 4.32 1.70
C VAL A 64 6.96 5.40 2.63
N ILE A 65 7.80 6.05 3.44
CA ILE A 65 7.39 7.19 4.27
C ILE A 65 7.54 8.47 3.45
N PRO A 66 6.46 9.25 3.23
CA PRO A 66 6.58 10.53 2.56
C PRO A 66 7.36 11.54 3.40
N ASN A 67 8.18 12.35 2.75
CA ASN A 67 8.99 13.42 3.31
C ASN A 67 8.12 14.66 3.59
N THR A 68 7.12 14.50 4.45
CA THR A 68 6.21 15.55 4.92
C THR A 68 6.24 15.61 6.44
N PRO A 69 5.79 16.71 7.08
CA PRO A 69 5.68 16.77 8.55
C PRO A 69 4.89 15.57 9.10
N MET A 70 3.72 15.27 8.54
CA MET A 70 2.93 14.10 8.93
C MET A 70 3.66 12.77 8.71
N GLY A 71 4.46 12.62 7.65
CA GLY A 71 5.24 11.40 7.45
C GLY A 71 6.33 11.22 8.51
N LYS A 72 7.01 12.31 8.89
CA LYS A 72 8.17 12.32 9.80
C LYS A 72 7.80 12.31 11.29
N ASP A 73 6.74 13.02 11.66
CA ASP A 73 6.38 13.25 13.06
C ASP A 73 5.68 12.04 13.70
N ASN A 74 5.29 11.06 12.88
CA ASN A 74 4.58 9.87 13.33
C ASN A 74 5.55 8.69 13.52
N GLU A 75 5.42 8.00 14.65
CA GLU A 75 6.09 6.73 14.84
C GLU A 75 5.33 5.63 14.07
N TRP A 76 5.82 5.29 12.89
CA TRP A 76 5.26 4.21 12.08
C TRP A 76 5.95 2.88 12.36
N ASN A 77 5.17 1.80 12.42
CA ASN A 77 5.64 0.42 12.34
C ASN A 77 5.20 -0.20 11.02
N MET A 78 6.12 -0.82 10.28
CA MET A 78 5.78 -1.49 9.03
C MET A 78 5.16 -2.87 9.31
N ILE A 79 3.90 -3.04 8.93
CA ILE A 79 3.18 -4.31 9.09
C ILE A 79 3.44 -5.21 7.90
N LEU A 80 3.34 -4.66 6.69
CA LEU A 80 3.43 -5.40 5.45
C LEU A 80 4.08 -4.54 4.38
N LEU A 81 4.98 -5.15 3.61
CA LEU A 81 5.60 -4.55 2.43
C LEU A 81 5.68 -5.59 1.32
N ILE A 82 5.25 -5.18 0.13
CA ILE A 82 5.37 -5.97 -1.09
C ILE A 82 6.05 -5.14 -2.18
N LYS A 83 6.76 -5.82 -3.07
CA LYS A 83 7.55 -5.24 -4.15
C LYS A 83 7.24 -5.89 -5.48
N LYS A 84 7.22 -5.09 -6.54
CA LYS A 84 7.19 -5.54 -7.93
C LYS A 84 8.25 -4.80 -8.73
N VAL A 85 8.88 -5.49 -9.68
CA VAL A 85 9.83 -4.90 -10.63
C VAL A 85 9.28 -5.11 -12.04
N VAL A 86 9.14 -4.04 -12.82
CA VAL A 86 8.67 -4.07 -14.22
C VAL A 86 9.50 -3.09 -15.04
N ASP A 87 10.19 -3.55 -16.08
CA ASP A 87 10.95 -2.70 -17.01
C ASP A 87 11.85 -1.68 -16.28
N ASP A 88 12.65 -2.17 -15.33
CA ASP A 88 13.52 -1.36 -14.45
C ASP A 88 12.79 -0.30 -13.60
N ASN A 89 11.49 -0.49 -13.35
CA ASN A 89 10.71 0.28 -12.40
C ASN A 89 10.41 -0.57 -11.18
N ILE A 90 10.67 -0.04 -9.99
CA ILE A 90 10.35 -0.70 -8.74
C ILE A 90 9.11 -0.04 -8.15
N TRP A 91 8.16 -0.88 -7.78
CA TRP A 91 6.94 -0.49 -7.07
C TRP A 91 6.91 -1.14 -5.71
N LEU A 92 6.59 -0.36 -4.69
CA LEU A 92 6.35 -0.81 -3.33
C LEU A 92 4.91 -0.50 -2.93
N LYS A 93 4.27 -1.44 -2.23
CA LYS A 93 3.01 -1.20 -1.52
C LYS A 93 3.17 -1.60 -0.07
N ALA A 94 2.78 -0.73 0.84
CA ALA A 94 3.02 -0.90 2.27
C ALA A 94 1.78 -0.60 3.12
N ALA A 95 1.62 -1.38 4.19
CA ALA A 95 0.76 -1.06 5.32
C ALA A 95 1.61 -0.69 6.52
N LEU A 96 1.36 0.49 7.08
CA LEU A 96 2.08 1.05 8.21
C LEU A 96 1.11 1.29 9.36
N ARG A 97 1.48 0.94 10.59
CA ARG A 97 0.71 1.24 11.79
C ARG A 97 1.29 2.44 12.50
N ASN A 98 0.47 3.43 12.76
CA ASN A 98 0.83 4.50 13.69
C ASN A 98 0.89 3.92 15.11
N LYS A 99 2.02 4.04 15.80
CA LYS A 99 2.16 3.47 17.15
C LYS A 99 1.31 4.19 18.19
N ALA A 100 1.08 5.49 18.04
CA ALA A 100 0.31 6.29 19.00
C ALA A 100 -1.20 6.08 18.84
N THR A 101 -1.71 6.04 17.60
CA THR A 101 -3.16 5.97 17.33
C THR A 101 -3.63 4.56 16.95
N GLY A 102 -2.72 3.64 16.63
CA GLY A 102 -3.04 2.31 16.12
C GLY A 102 -3.59 2.31 14.68
N ARG A 103 -3.80 3.48 14.06
CA ARG A 103 -4.37 3.61 12.72
C ARG A 103 -3.42 3.09 11.64
N ILE A 104 -4.01 2.63 10.54
CA ILE A 104 -3.27 2.11 9.39
C ILE A 104 -3.12 3.19 8.33
N ALA A 105 -1.89 3.33 7.84
CA ALA A 105 -1.59 4.04 6.63
C ALA A 105 -1.27 3.07 5.49
N LEU A 106 -1.84 3.31 4.31
CA LEU A 106 -1.62 2.50 3.11
C LEU A 106 -0.87 3.34 2.08
N MET A 107 0.29 2.85 1.65
CA MET A 107 1.23 3.59 0.82
C MET A 107 1.51 2.86 -0.49
N THR A 108 1.58 3.61 -1.58
CA THR A 108 2.22 3.17 -2.83
C THR A 108 3.45 4.04 -3.06
N SER A 109 4.59 3.42 -3.35
CA SER A 109 5.84 4.12 -3.64
C SER A 109 6.52 3.53 -4.87
N THR A 110 7.34 4.32 -5.55
CA THR A 110 8.12 3.92 -6.71
C THR A 110 9.44 4.68 -6.78
N ASP A 111 10.43 4.11 -7.45
CA ASP A 111 11.76 4.67 -7.67
C ASP A 111 11.83 5.70 -8.80
N LYS A 112 10.72 5.92 -9.54
CA LYS A 112 10.67 6.93 -10.61
C LYS A 112 9.50 7.90 -10.42
N TYR A 113 9.80 9.18 -10.47
CA TYR A 113 8.80 10.25 -10.36
C TYR A 113 7.75 10.17 -11.48
N GLU A 114 8.21 9.86 -12.69
CA GLU A 114 7.43 9.83 -13.93
C GLU A 114 6.33 8.77 -13.90
N ASN A 115 6.55 7.66 -13.17
CA ASN A 115 5.56 6.60 -12.98
C ASN A 115 4.26 7.12 -12.35
N LEU A 116 4.36 8.16 -11.53
CA LEU A 116 3.21 8.78 -10.88
C LEU A 116 2.65 9.94 -11.71
N THR A 117 3.52 10.83 -12.20
CA THR A 117 3.07 12.07 -12.84
C THR A 117 2.56 11.88 -14.26
N ASN A 118 3.06 10.90 -15.02
CA ASN A 118 2.55 10.61 -16.37
C ASN A 118 1.08 10.14 -16.33
N ASN A 119 0.65 9.61 -15.18
CA ASN A 119 -0.73 9.21 -14.92
C ASN A 119 -1.57 10.32 -14.26
N GLY A 120 -1.06 11.55 -14.23
CA GLY A 120 -1.74 12.70 -13.62
C GLY A 120 -1.80 12.68 -12.09
N HIS A 121 -1.06 11.79 -11.44
CA HIS A 121 -1.03 11.71 -9.98
C HIS A 121 0.04 12.62 -9.39
N ARG A 122 -0.25 13.16 -8.20
CA ARG A 122 0.74 13.92 -7.44
C ARG A 122 1.74 12.95 -6.80
N ALA A 123 3.03 13.19 -7.04
CA ALA A 123 4.13 12.51 -6.36
C ALA A 123 4.62 13.34 -5.17
N ILE A 124 4.99 12.66 -4.09
CA ILE A 124 5.60 13.24 -2.90
C ILE A 124 6.93 12.53 -2.69
N GLN A 125 8.03 13.27 -2.55
CA GLN A 125 9.33 12.69 -2.21
C GLN A 125 9.20 11.85 -0.94
N SER A 126 9.80 10.65 -0.91
CA SER A 126 9.88 9.84 0.30
C SER A 126 11.06 10.28 1.18
N CYS A 127 11.20 9.70 2.37
CA CYS A 127 12.37 9.88 3.23
C CYS A 127 13.64 9.20 2.68
N ASN A 128 13.53 8.51 1.54
CA ASN A 128 14.61 8.13 0.67
C ASN A 128 14.58 9.03 -0.58
N ASP A 129 15.71 9.66 -0.89
CA ASP A 129 15.81 10.69 -1.93
C ASP A 129 15.61 10.13 -3.36
N ASP A 130 15.73 8.81 -3.54
CA ASP A 130 15.53 8.14 -4.83
C ASP A 130 14.09 7.61 -5.01
N TRP A 131 13.18 7.92 -4.08
CA TRP A 131 11.85 7.28 -4.03
C TRP A 131 10.72 8.28 -3.85
N PHE A 132 9.58 7.97 -4.45
CA PHE A 132 8.40 8.83 -4.50
C PHE A 132 7.15 8.08 -4.07
N VAL A 133 6.41 8.67 -3.13
CA VAL A 133 5.11 8.18 -2.66
C VAL A 133 3.99 8.82 -3.47
N GLY A 134 3.07 7.99 -3.94
CA GLY A 134 1.88 8.41 -4.66
C GLY A 134 0.83 9.06 -3.75
N HIS A 135 0.40 10.29 -4.08
CA HIS A 135 -0.68 10.95 -3.35
C HIS A 135 -2.06 10.57 -3.91
N TYR A 136 -2.45 9.31 -3.68
CA TYR A 136 -3.74 8.77 -4.10
C TYR A 136 -4.09 7.53 -3.28
N ARG A 137 -5.32 7.04 -3.47
CA ARG A 137 -5.83 5.82 -2.83
C ARG A 137 -5.02 4.60 -3.28
N MET A 138 -4.51 3.81 -2.35
CA MET A 138 -3.80 2.59 -2.70
C MET A 138 -4.76 1.54 -3.26
N SER A 139 -4.43 0.98 -4.41
CA SER A 139 -4.89 -0.35 -4.82
C SER A 139 -3.76 -1.37 -4.59
N ALA A 140 -4.09 -2.63 -4.39
CA ALA A 140 -3.13 -3.72 -4.23
C ALA A 140 -3.75 -5.05 -4.68
N PRO A 141 -2.93 -6.02 -5.09
CA PRO A 141 -3.41 -7.37 -5.41
C PRO A 141 -4.05 -8.07 -4.20
N MET A 142 -4.91 -9.05 -4.46
CA MET A 142 -5.71 -9.73 -3.43
C MET A 142 -4.86 -10.35 -2.32
N PHE A 143 -3.68 -10.90 -2.66
CA PHE A 143 -2.77 -11.47 -1.66
C PHE A 143 -2.31 -10.46 -0.59
N PHE A 144 -2.16 -9.17 -0.96
CA PHE A 144 -1.78 -8.12 -0.01
C PHE A 144 -2.87 -7.95 1.06
N TRP A 145 -4.13 -7.90 0.63
CA TRP A 145 -5.27 -7.70 1.54
C TRP A 145 -5.47 -8.90 2.46
N ARG A 146 -5.37 -10.13 1.94
CA ARG A 146 -5.41 -11.36 2.75
C ARG A 146 -4.31 -11.37 3.80
N GLU A 147 -3.08 -11.08 3.39
CA GLU A 147 -1.94 -11.06 4.30
C GLU A 147 -2.07 -9.95 5.36
N LEU A 148 -2.54 -8.77 4.98
CA LEU A 148 -2.76 -7.67 5.92
C LEU A 148 -3.81 -8.06 6.98
N VAL A 149 -4.92 -8.69 6.57
CA VAL A 149 -5.91 -9.20 7.53
C VAL A 149 -5.30 -10.24 8.47
N ASN A 150 -4.48 -11.16 7.96
CA ASN A 150 -3.79 -12.14 8.79
C ASN A 150 -2.89 -11.49 9.83
N ARG A 151 -2.05 -10.51 9.43
CA ARG A 151 -1.12 -9.78 10.30
C ARG A 151 -1.79 -8.84 11.30
N LEU A 152 -3.06 -8.49 11.10
CA LEU A 152 -3.82 -7.68 12.06
C LEU A 152 -4.55 -8.56 13.09
N LYS A 153 -4.79 -9.84 12.78
CA LYS A 153 -5.45 -10.80 13.67
C LYS A 153 -4.49 -11.49 14.65
N TYR A 154 -3.23 -11.67 14.25
CA TYR A 154 -2.18 -12.38 15.01
C TYR A 154 -0.98 -11.46 15.28
#